data_AF-X0UQF7-F1
#
_entry.id   AF-X0UQF7-F1
#
_cell.length_a   1.000
_cell.length_b   1.000
_cell.length_c   1.000
_cell.angle_alpha   90.00
_cell.angle_beta   90.00
_cell.angle_gamma   90.00
#
_symmetry.space_group_name_H-M   'P 1'
#
loop_
_entity.id
_entity.type
_entity.pdbx_description
1 polymer ?
#
loop_
_entity_poly.entity_id
_entity_poly.type
_entity_poly.pdbx_seq_one_letter_code
_entity_poly.pdbx_strand_id
1 'polypeptide(L)' 'MNDQADQASERGLVITVSGVHGSGRSTHAKKLAETFALRYVSSGTIFRQMADERGISLE' A
#
# COMPACT_ATOMS: atom_id res chain seq x y z
N MET A 1 -29.30 -24.25 -6.77
CA MET A 1 -28.35 -23.59 -7.67
C MET A 1 -28.38 -22.12 -7.34
N ASN A 2 -27.36 -21.60 -6.67
CA ASN A 2 -27.21 -20.15 -6.52
C ASN A 2 -25.76 -19.83 -6.89
N ASP A 3 -25.62 -19.23 -8.06
CA ASP A 3 -24.38 -18.90 -8.74
C ASP A 3 -23.68 -17.74 -8.02
N GLN A 4 -23.08 -18.01 -6.85
CA GLN A 4 -22.09 -17.10 -6.24
C GLN A 4 -20.69 -17.37 -6.80
N ALA A 5 -20.62 -17.63 -8.10
CA ALA A 5 -19.40 -17.95 -8.82
C ALA A 5 -19.05 -16.84 -9.80
N ASP A 6 -19.23 -15.56 -9.46
CA ASP A 6 -18.68 -14.49 -10.31
C ASP A 6 -18.61 -13.12 -9.63
N GLN A 7 -17.57 -12.90 -8.82
CA GLN A 7 -16.97 -11.57 -8.64
C GLN A 7 -15.48 -11.75 -8.32
N ALA A 8 -14.76 -12.52 -9.14
CA ALA A 8 -13.31 -12.39 -9.17
C ALA A 8 -12.98 -11.11 -9.95
N SER A 9 -13.22 -9.95 -9.32
CA SER A 9 -12.73 -8.67 -9.82
C SER A 9 -11.27 -8.86 -10.21
N GLU A 10 -10.85 -8.43 -11.41
CA GLU A 10 -9.46 -8.48 -11.83
C GLU A 10 -8.54 -8.10 -10.67
N ARG A 11 -7.89 -9.09 -10.06
CA ARG A 11 -7.06 -8.84 -8.88
C ARG A 11 -5.75 -8.28 -9.39
N GLY A 12 -5.62 -6.96 -9.31
CA GLY A 12 -4.35 -6.27 -9.58
C GLY A 12 -3.23 -6.80 -8.69
N LEU A 13 -1.99 -6.69 -9.16
CA LEU A 13 -0.80 -7.11 -8.43
C LEU A 13 -0.63 -6.30 -7.14
N VAL A 14 -0.55 -6.98 -6.00
CA VAL A 14 -0.27 -6.37 -4.69
C VAL A 14 0.98 -7.00 -4.10
N ILE A 15 1.96 -6.17 -3.74
CA ILE A 15 3.23 -6.60 -3.16
C ILE A 15 3.34 -6.03 -1.74
N THR A 16 3.48 -6.91 -0.75
CA THR A 16 3.76 -6.53 0.64
C THR A 16 5.23 -6.77 0.95
N VAL A 17 5.91 -5.77 1.53
CA VAL A 17 7.35 -5.83 1.84
C VAL A 17 7.57 -5.81 3.35
N SER A 18 8.21 -6.86 3.89
CA SER A 18 8.51 -7.04 5.32
C SER A 18 10.02 -7.23 5.57
N GLY A 19 10.43 -7.35 6.84
CA GLY A 19 11.85 -7.40 7.26
C GLY A 19 12.18 -6.54 8.49
N VAL A 20 13.44 -6.55 8.92
CA VAL A 20 13.89 -5.87 10.14
C VAL A 20 13.95 -4.34 10.00
N HIS A 21 14.12 -3.63 11.12
CA HIS A 21 14.41 -2.20 11.08
C HIS A 21 15.77 -1.96 10.42
N GLY A 22 15.88 -0.95 9.57
CA GLY A 22 17.12 -0.62 8.86
C GLY A 22 17.44 -1.49 7.63
N SER A 23 16.69 -2.56 7.30
CA SER A 23 16.96 -3.39 6.12
C SER A 23 16.60 -2.77 4.76
N GLY A 24 16.18 -1.50 4.74
CA GLY A 24 15.84 -0.80 3.49
C GLY A 24 14.50 -1.21 2.87
N ARG A 25 13.55 -1.75 3.64
CA ARG A 25 12.22 -2.17 3.15
C ARG A 25 11.49 -1.07 2.38
N SER A 26 11.43 0.13 2.94
CA SER A 26 10.79 1.28 2.31
C SER A 26 11.48 1.67 1.00
N THR A 27 12.82 1.59 0.96
CA THR A 27 13.62 1.86 -0.25
C THR A 27 13.30 0.85 -1.35
N HIS A 28 13.30 -0.45 -1.05
CA HIS A 28 13.00 -1.49 -2.04
C HIS A 28 11.53 -1.46 -2.47
N ALA A 29 10.60 -1.21 -1.54
CA ALA A 29 9.18 -1.07 -1.85
C ALA A 29 8.89 0.09 -2.82
N LYS A 30 9.58 1.22 -2.67
CA LYS A 30 9.49 2.34 -3.63
C LYS A 30 10.01 1.96 -5.01
N LYS A 31 11.20 1.34 -5.09
CA LYS A 31 11.77 0.86 -6.35
C LYS A 31 10.88 -0.16 -7.05
N LEU A 32 10.30 -1.10 -6.30
CA LEU A 32 9.33 -2.06 -6.85
C LEU A 32 8.11 -1.34 -7.42
N ALA A 33 7.57 -0.38 -6.70
CA ALA A 33 6.43 0.41 -7.16
C ALA A 33 6.75 1.17 -8.46
N GLU A 34 7.92 1.82 -8.53
CA GLU A 34 8.38 2.52 -9.75
C GLU A 34 8.56 1.57 -10.93
N THR A 35 9.25 0.44 -10.73
CA THR A 35 9.54 -0.54 -11.80
C THR A 35 8.28 -1.19 -12.37
N PHE A 36 7.29 -1.48 -11.51
CA PHE A 36 6.06 -2.15 -11.92
C PHE A 36 4.88 -1.19 -12.13
N ALA A 37 5.12 0.12 -12.10
CA ALA A 37 4.10 1.17 -12.15
C ALA A 37 2.95 0.93 -11.13
N LEU A 38 3.29 0.46 -9.93
CA LEU A 38 2.34 0.21 -8.86
C LEU A 38 2.17 1.44 -7.97
N ARG A 39 1.01 1.56 -7.33
CA ARG A 39 0.80 2.55 -6.28
C ARG A 39 1.64 2.20 -5.05
N TYR A 40 2.52 3.11 -4.63
CA TYR A 40 3.26 2.98 -3.39
C TYR A 40 2.37 3.34 -2.18
N VAL A 41 2.31 2.46 -1.19
CA VAL A 41 1.53 2.67 0.04
C VAL A 41 2.41 2.37 1.25
N SER A 42 2.40 3.25 2.25
CA SER A 42 3.01 3.00 3.55
C SER A 42 2.10 3.52 4.65
N SER A 43 2.13 2.88 5.83
CA SER A 43 1.32 3.31 6.97
C SER A 43 1.57 4.77 7.34
N GLY A 44 2.83 5.20 7.30
CA GLY A 44 3.18 6.60 7.58
C GLY A 44 2.54 7.58 6.59
N THR A 45 2.47 7.25 5.30
CA THR A 45 1.80 8.11 4.31
C THR A 45 0.30 8.16 4.53
N ILE A 46 -0.32 7.03 4.86
CA ILE A 46 -1.76 6.94 5.12
C ILE A 46 -2.14 7.78 6.34
N PHE A 47 -1.39 7.65 7.44
CA PHE A 47 -1.69 8.42 8.66
C PHE A 47 -1.52 9.93 8.45
N ARG A 48 -0.50 10.36 7.69
CA ARG A 48 -0.33 11.76 7.30
C ARG A 48 -1.51 12.29 6.49
N GLN A 49 -1.90 11.56 5.45
CA GLN A 49 -3.05 11.95 4.63
C GLN A 49 -4.34 12.03 5.46
N MET A 50 -4.58 11.06 6.34
CA MET A 50 -5.75 11.09 7.22
C MET A 50 -5.74 12.24 8.22
N ALA A 51 -4.56 12.64 8.70
CA ALA A 51 -4.41 13.75 9.62
C ALA A 51 -4.73 15.08 8.91
N ASP A 52 -4.19 15.27 7.71
CA ASP A 52 -4.46 16.42 6.85
C ASP A 52 -5.97 16.53 6.52
N GLU A 53 -6.61 15.42 6.14
CA GLU A 53 -8.05 15.35 5.83
C GLU A 53 -8.94 15.71 7.04
N ARG A 54 -8.44 15.50 8.26
CA ARG A 54 -9.19 15.74 9.51
C ARG A 54 -8.79 17.04 10.21
N GLY A 55 -7.83 17.79 9.66
CA GLY A 55 -7.26 18.97 10.32
C GLY A 55 -6.57 18.64 11.65
N ILE A 56 -6.02 17.43 11.80
CA ILE A 56 -5.31 16.98 12.98
C ILE A 56 -3.81 17.18 12.74
N SER A 57 -3.14 17.91 13.64
CA SER A 57 -1.68 18.04 13.60
C SER A 57 -1.01 16.75 14.10
N LEU A 58 0.14 16.39 13.51
CA LEU A 58 0.97 15.23 13.90
C LEU A 58 2.12 15.58 14.85
N GLU A 59 2.03 16.71 15.54
CA GLU A 59 2.99 17.16 16.56
C GLU A 59 3.02 16.26 17.81
#